data_AF-A0A1B6HMP7-F1
#
_entry.id   AF-A0A1B6HMP7-F1
#
_cell.length_a   1.000
_cell.length_b   1.000
_cell.length_c   1.000
_cell.angle_alpha   90.00
_cell.angle_beta   90.00
_cell.angle_gamma   90.00
#
_symmetry.space_group_name_H-M   'P 1'
#
loop_
_entity.id
_entity.type
_entity.pdbx_description
1 polymer ?
#
loop_
_entity_poly.entity_id
_entity_poly.type
_entity_poly.pdbx_seq_one_letter_code
_entity_poly.pdbx_strand_id
1 'polypeptide(L)'
;RVRYSSSPLSCYFLHFNVPYLWLAPSRVEEQNLRPFVALIHNVLQDNEIIHIIQNSIAQMATLTKGENGPVPLTDNALNLKLNRRMSILTHLDLEGFSDTNQISLFGPGGNFTSVNDFHTKENELSTKGLPI
;
A
#
# COMPACT_ATOMS: atom_id res chain seq x y z
N ARG A 1 4.19 -16.15 35.59
CA ARG A 1 3.39 -14.91 35.48
C ARG A 1 2.45 -15.08 34.28
N VAL A 2 1.20 -15.49 34.52
CA VAL A 2 0.24 -15.83 33.46
C VAL A 2 -0.40 -14.54 32.95
N ARG A 3 -0.25 -14.23 31.66
CA ARG A 3 -1.00 -13.14 31.02
C ARG A 3 -2.30 -13.71 30.48
N TYR A 4 -3.42 -13.40 31.13
CA TYR A 4 -4.73 -13.50 30.50
C TYR A 4 -4.91 -12.29 29.59
N SER A 5 -4.58 -12.45 28.31
CA SER A 5 -5.13 -11.63 27.23
C SER A 5 -5.97 -12.57 26.39
N SER A 6 -7.28 -12.50 26.52
CA SER A 6 -8.26 -13.34 25.82
C SER A 6 -8.53 -12.86 24.39
N SER A 7 -7.63 -12.08 23.79
CA SER A 7 -7.73 -11.66 22.40
C SER A 7 -6.68 -12.42 21.58
N PRO A 8 -7.07 -13.06 20.46
CA PRO A 8 -6.14 -13.73 19.57
C PRO A 8 -5.33 -12.73 18.71
N LEU A 9 -5.64 -11.43 18.78
CA LEU A 9 -4.92 -10.36 18.09
C LEU A 9 -3.79 -9.80 18.97
N SER A 10 -2.66 -9.51 18.33
CA SER A 10 -1.47 -9.01 18.98
C SER A 10 -0.95 -7.70 18.36
N CYS A 11 -0.23 -6.93 19.18
CA CYS A 11 0.59 -5.82 18.71
C CYS A 11 2.04 -6.16 18.97
N TYR A 12 2.90 -6.00 17.98
CA TYR A 12 4.31 -6.37 18.09
C TYR A 12 5.21 -5.46 17.24
N PHE A 13 6.50 -5.50 17.55
CA PHE A 13 7.53 -4.86 16.76
C PHE A 13 8.04 -5.83 15.69
N LEU A 14 8.00 -5.39 14.46
CA LEU A 14 8.39 -6.15 13.29
C LEU A 14 9.89 -5.99 13.06
N HIS A 15 10.59 -7.13 12.99
CA HIS A 15 12.04 -7.19 12.84
C HIS A 15 12.47 -8.02 11.63
N PHE A 16 11.77 -9.13 11.32
CA PHE A 16 12.06 -10.07 10.23
C PHE A 16 13.54 -10.44 10.01
N ASN A 17 14.34 -10.42 11.08
CA ASN A 17 15.79 -10.61 11.00
C ASN A 17 16.49 -9.62 10.01
N VAL A 18 15.85 -8.48 9.73
CA VAL A 18 16.40 -7.39 8.92
C VAL A 18 17.16 -6.47 9.87
N PRO A 19 18.49 -6.30 9.73
CA PRO A 19 19.29 -5.53 10.66
C PRO A 19 18.80 -4.09 10.87
N TYR A 20 18.25 -3.47 9.82
CA TYR A 20 17.69 -2.13 9.89
C TYR A 20 16.52 -2.02 10.88
N LEU A 21 15.62 -3.01 10.90
CA LEU A 21 14.45 -3.02 11.77
C LEU A 21 14.78 -3.33 13.24
N TRP A 22 16.01 -3.75 13.54
CA TRP A 22 16.49 -3.87 14.92
C TRP A 22 16.77 -2.50 15.54
N LEU A 23 17.21 -1.55 14.74
CA LEU A 23 17.50 -0.18 15.17
C LEU A 23 16.24 0.69 15.19
N ALA A 24 15.34 0.47 14.23
CA ALA A 24 14.10 1.21 14.07
C ALA A 24 12.93 0.25 13.73
N PRO A 25 12.40 -0.48 14.71
CA PRO A 25 11.32 -1.43 14.46
C PRO A 25 10.02 -0.72 14.12
N SER A 26 9.29 -1.26 13.14
CA SER A 26 7.93 -0.82 12.85
C SER A 26 6.95 -1.52 13.78
N ARG A 27 6.01 -0.75 14.32
CA ARG A 27 4.91 -1.28 15.14
C ARG A 27 3.82 -1.81 14.23
N VAL A 28 3.39 -3.05 14.50
CA VAL A 28 2.31 -3.72 13.79
C VAL A 28 1.18 -4.03 14.75
N GLU A 29 -0.06 -3.85 14.30
CA GLU A 29 -1.27 -4.15 15.04
C GLU A 29 -2.20 -5.03 14.21
N GLU A 30 -2.39 -6.27 14.64
CA GLU A 30 -3.31 -7.20 13.98
C GLU A 30 -4.76 -6.75 14.19
N GLN A 31 -5.48 -6.56 13.09
CA GLN A 31 -6.91 -6.21 13.10
C GLN A 31 -7.79 -7.44 12.88
N ASN A 32 -7.29 -8.42 12.12
CA ASN A 32 -7.98 -9.67 11.87
C ASN A 32 -6.98 -10.80 11.55
N LEU A 33 -7.32 -12.04 11.89
CA LEU A 33 -6.49 -13.22 11.60
C LEU A 33 -6.92 -13.95 10.33
N ARG A 34 -8.22 -13.91 9.98
CA ARG A 34 -8.78 -14.60 8.81
C ARG A 34 -9.91 -13.77 8.19
N PRO A 35 -9.68 -13.07 7.07
CA PRO A 35 -8.37 -12.87 6.41
C PRO A 35 -7.39 -12.09 7.29
N PHE A 36 -6.08 -12.27 7.07
CA PHE A 36 -5.07 -11.52 7.79
C PHE A 36 -5.15 -10.04 7.41
N VAL A 37 -5.35 -9.18 8.40
CA VAL A 37 -5.37 -7.72 8.24
C VAL A 37 -4.54 -7.11 9.37
N ALA A 38 -3.60 -6.25 9.03
CA ALA A 38 -2.74 -5.59 10.00
C ALA A 38 -2.51 -4.12 9.65
N LEU A 39 -2.33 -3.29 10.68
CA LEU A 39 -1.91 -1.90 10.56
C LEU A 39 -0.42 -1.81 10.84
N ILE A 40 0.34 -1.25 9.90
CA ILE A 40 1.76 -0.93 10.08
C ILE A 40 1.87 0.57 10.32
N HIS A 41 2.42 0.94 11.47
CA HIS A 41 2.52 2.34 11.88
C HIS A 41 3.78 3.00 11.32
N ASN A 42 3.68 4.31 11.05
CA ASN A 42 4.80 5.18 10.67
C ASN A 42 5.56 4.70 9.42
N VAL A 43 4.83 4.17 8.43
CA VAL A 43 5.41 3.73 7.15
C VAL A 43 5.97 4.91 6.36
N LEU A 44 5.25 6.03 6.32
CA LEU A 44 5.67 7.26 5.62
C LEU A 44 6.17 8.31 6.61
N GLN A 45 7.19 9.05 6.21
CA GLN A 45 7.67 10.22 6.95
C GLN A 45 6.88 11.48 6.55
N ASP A 46 6.76 12.45 7.47
CA ASP A 46 5.98 13.68 7.22
C ASP A 46 6.44 14.45 5.97
N ASN A 47 7.75 14.51 5.72
CA ASN A 47 8.31 15.15 4.53
C ASN A 47 7.95 14.39 3.23
N GLU A 48 7.89 13.06 3.26
CA GLU A 48 7.47 12.24 2.14
C GLU A 48 5.98 12.46 1.85
N ILE A 49 5.15 12.53 2.89
CA ILE A 49 3.72 12.82 2.77
C ILE A 49 3.50 14.19 2.11
N ILE A 50 4.17 15.23 2.61
CA ILE A 50 4.08 16.59 2.05
C ILE A 50 4.52 16.59 0.59
N HIS A 51 5.64 15.94 0.28
CA HIS A 51 6.16 15.84 -1.09
C HIS A 51 5.20 15.12 -2.03
N ILE A 52 4.60 14.00 -1.60
CA ILE A 52 3.60 13.25 -2.38
C ILE A 52 2.40 14.15 -2.66
N ILE A 53 1.86 14.84 -1.66
CA ILE A 53 0.70 15.71 -1.80
C ILE A 53 1.00 16.84 -2.79
N GLN A 54 2.11 17.56 -2.61
CA GLN A 54 2.46 18.72 -3.44
C GLN A 54 2.64 18.34 -4.93
N ASN A 55 3.29 17.20 -5.20
CA ASN A 55 3.57 16.78 -6.57
C ASN A 55 2.37 16.10 -7.26
N SER A 56 1.43 15.55 -6.49
CA SER A 56 0.27 14.85 -7.03
C SER A 56 -0.94 15.75 -7.27
N ILE A 57 -1.10 16.85 -6.51
CA ILE A 57 -2.21 17.81 -6.71
C ILE A 57 -2.24 18.35 -8.14
N ALA A 58 -1.08 18.75 -8.68
CA ALA A 58 -1.01 19.28 -10.04
C ALA A 58 -1.43 18.24 -11.10
N GLN A 59 -1.05 16.98 -10.90
CA GLN A 59 -1.41 15.88 -11.80
C GLN A 59 -2.91 15.58 -11.72
N MET A 60 -3.46 15.54 -10.51
CA MET A 60 -4.88 15.30 -10.28
C MET A 60 -5.77 16.44 -10.79
N ALA A 61 -5.28 17.68 -10.76
CA ALA A 61 -6.01 18.83 -11.33
C ALA A 61 -6.17 18.77 -12.85
N THR A 62 -5.33 17.99 -13.54
CA THR A 62 -5.41 17.78 -14.99
C THR A 62 -6.32 16.63 -15.39
N LEU A 63 -6.81 15.83 -14.44
CA LEU A 63 -7.79 14.78 -14.72
C LEU A 63 -9.08 15.41 -15.23
N THR A 64 -9.60 14.88 -16.33
CA THR A 64 -10.83 15.42 -16.91
C THR A 64 -12.00 15.18 -15.95
N LYS A 65 -13.00 16.06 -16.00
CA LYS A 65 -14.16 16.01 -15.09
C LYS A 65 -14.91 14.68 -15.28
N GLY A 66 -14.66 13.71 -14.40
CA GLY A 66 -15.21 12.34 -14.48
C GLY A 66 -14.16 11.23 -14.41
N GLU A 67 -12.88 11.53 -14.65
CA GLU A 67 -11.76 10.61 -14.43
C GLU A 67 -11.29 10.70 -12.98
N ASN A 68 -11.94 9.94 -12.09
CA ASN A 68 -11.51 9.80 -10.71
C ASN A 68 -10.68 8.52 -10.58
N GLY A 69 -9.47 8.54 -11.14
CA GLY A 69 -8.55 7.41 -11.13
C GLY A 69 -7.33 7.67 -10.24
N PRO A 70 -6.69 6.61 -9.70
CA PRO A 70 -5.38 6.75 -9.09
C PRO A 70 -4.37 7.33 -10.10
N VAL A 71 -3.56 8.30 -9.67
CA VAL A 71 -2.43 8.81 -10.47
C VAL A 71 -1.13 8.14 -10.03
N PRO A 72 -0.20 7.82 -10.95
CA PRO A 72 1.07 7.24 -10.56
C PRO A 72 1.95 8.25 -9.81
N LEU A 73 2.70 7.78 -8.81
CA LEU A 73 3.77 8.56 -8.19
C LEU A 73 4.94 8.68 -9.18
N THR A 74 5.07 9.86 -9.79
CA THR A 74 6.06 10.17 -10.83
C THR A 74 7.49 10.34 -10.33
N ASP A 75 7.68 10.55 -9.03
CA ASP A 75 9.03 10.62 -8.45
C ASP A 75 9.61 9.21 -8.33
N ASN A 76 10.42 8.82 -9.31
CA ASN A 76 11.05 7.50 -9.37
C ASN A 76 11.93 7.18 -8.16
N ALA A 77 12.63 8.18 -7.60
CA ALA A 77 13.53 7.96 -6.47
C ALA A 77 12.72 7.68 -5.19
N LEU A 78 11.66 8.45 -4.97
CA LEU A 78 10.73 8.20 -3.87
C LEU A 78 9.99 6.88 -4.07
N ASN A 79 9.53 6.58 -5.28
CA ASN A 79 8.84 5.33 -5.61
C ASN A 79 9.68 4.10 -5.26
N LEU A 80 10.94 4.08 -5.72
CA LEU A 80 11.90 3.02 -5.41
C LEU A 80 12.17 2.90 -3.90
N LYS A 81 12.28 4.05 -3.21
CA LYS A 81 12.48 4.09 -1.74
C LYS A 81 11.29 3.46 -1.01
N LEU A 82 10.06 3.77 -1.43
CA LEU A 82 8.83 3.24 -0.85
C LEU A 82 8.67 1.74 -1.14
N ASN A 83 8.93 1.30 -2.38
CA ASN A 83 8.86 -0.13 -2.73
C ASN A 83 9.84 -0.96 -1.92
N ARG A 84 11.10 -0.51 -1.77
CA ARG A 84 12.09 -1.17 -0.91
C ARG A 84 11.64 -1.23 0.55
N ARG A 85 11.08 -0.13 1.07
CA ARG A 85 10.56 -0.09 2.43
C ARG A 85 9.40 -1.08 2.62
N MET A 86 8.44 -1.10 1.70
CA MET A 86 7.30 -2.01 1.75
C MET A 86 7.73 -3.47 1.60
N SER A 87 8.74 -3.76 0.78
CA SER A 87 9.33 -5.09 0.66
C SER A 87 9.91 -5.55 2.00
N ILE A 88 10.65 -4.69 2.70
CA ILE A 88 11.19 -4.97 4.03
C ILE A 88 10.07 -5.19 5.07
N LEU A 89 9.04 -4.34 5.06
CA LEU A 89 7.95 -4.37 6.06
C LEU A 89 6.96 -5.51 5.87
N THR A 90 6.78 -5.99 4.64
CA THR A 90 5.85 -7.08 4.31
C THR A 90 6.55 -8.40 4.06
N HIS A 91 7.88 -8.40 3.92
CA HIS A 91 8.68 -9.54 3.48
C HIS A 91 8.25 -10.09 2.10
N LEU A 92 7.63 -9.23 1.27
CA LEU A 92 7.28 -9.54 -0.11
C LEU A 92 8.39 -9.03 -1.05
N ASP A 93 8.68 -9.78 -2.10
CA ASP A 93 9.55 -9.32 -3.17
C ASP A 93 8.77 -8.33 -4.04
N LEU A 94 8.98 -7.03 -3.81
CA LEU A 94 8.37 -5.97 -4.61
C LEU A 94 9.31 -5.45 -5.70
N GLU A 95 10.54 -5.97 -5.80
CA GLU A 95 11.52 -5.51 -6.80
C GLU A 95 11.22 -6.06 -8.19
N GLY A 96 10.56 -7.22 -8.27
CA GLY A 96 10.08 -7.82 -9.52
C GLY A 96 8.77 -7.25 -10.08
N PHE A 97 8.06 -6.42 -9.31
CA PHE A 97 6.81 -5.81 -9.74
C PHE A 97 7.09 -4.47 -10.45
N SER A 98 6.58 -4.32 -11.67
CA SER A 98 6.70 -3.08 -12.45
C SER A 98 5.79 -1.95 -11.95
N ASP A 99 5.01 -2.20 -10.90
CA ASP A 99 3.89 -1.34 -10.56
C ASP A 99 4.35 -0.12 -9.77
N THR A 100 4.17 1.02 -10.40
CA THR A 100 4.36 2.34 -9.82
C THR A 100 3.34 2.55 -8.70
N ASN A 101 3.80 2.93 -7.49
CA ASN A 101 2.90 3.39 -6.43
C ASN A 101 1.85 4.36 -6.98
N GLN A 102 0.58 4.15 -6.62
CA GLN A 102 -0.54 4.95 -7.08
C GLN A 102 -1.07 5.84 -5.95
N ILE A 103 -1.57 7.03 -6.31
CA ILE A 103 -2.05 8.05 -5.39
C ILE A 103 -3.50 8.33 -5.74
N SER A 104 -4.38 8.24 -4.74
CA SER A 104 -5.80 8.58 -4.88
C SER A 104 -6.16 9.70 -3.92
N LEU A 105 -6.98 10.64 -4.38
CA LEU A 105 -7.53 11.72 -3.56
C LEU A 105 -9.04 11.56 -3.44
N PHE A 106 -9.55 11.62 -2.22
CA PHE A 106 -10.99 11.58 -1.95
C PHE A 106 -11.45 12.91 -1.38
N GLY A 107 -12.33 13.59 -2.11
CA GLY A 107 -13.07 14.73 -1.62
C GLY A 107 -14.37 14.33 -0.92
N PRO A 108 -15.14 15.31 -0.42
CA PRO A 108 -16.48 15.07 0.11
C PRO A 108 -17.36 14.32 -0.90
N GLY A 109 -17.90 13.16 -0.50
CA GLY A 109 -18.73 12.32 -1.36
C GLY A 109 -17.95 11.39 -2.32
N GLY A 110 -16.62 11.46 -2.36
CA GLY A 110 -15.80 10.50 -3.08
C GLY A 110 -15.76 9.14 -2.36
N ASN A 111 -15.87 8.06 -3.12
CA ASN A 111 -15.76 6.69 -2.60
C ASN A 111 -15.00 5.80 -3.58
N PHE A 112 -14.51 4.67 -3.09
CA PHE A 112 -14.24 3.50 -3.92
C PHE A 112 -15.26 2.42 -3.61
N THR A 113 -15.69 1.72 -4.66
CA THR A 113 -16.49 0.50 -4.52
C THR A 113 -15.61 -0.65 -4.07
N SER A 114 -16.20 -1.66 -3.44
CA SER A 114 -15.49 -2.88 -3.08
C SER A 114 -15.02 -3.59 -4.36
N VAL A 115 -13.71 -3.76 -4.52
CA VAL A 115 -13.06 -4.47 -5.63
C VAL A 115 -12.02 -5.42 -5.05
N ASN A 116 -11.80 -6.55 -5.74
CA ASN A 116 -10.71 -7.46 -5.42
C ASN A 116 -9.43 -7.01 -6.11
N ASP A 117 -8.34 -6.87 -5.36
CA ASP A 117 -7.05 -6.43 -5.91
C ASP A 117 -6.31 -7.54 -6.68
N PHE A 118 -6.74 -8.80 -6.58
CA PHE A 118 -6.12 -9.90 -7.33
C PHE A 118 -6.61 -9.96 -8.78
N HIS A 119 -5.68 -10.10 -9.72
CA HIS A 119 -6.01 -10.41 -11.10
C HIS A 119 -6.50 -11.87 -11.22
N THR A 120 -7.73 -12.09 -11.65
CA THR A 120 -8.19 -13.43 -12.08
C THR A 120 -7.62 -13.73 -13.46
N LYS A 121 -7.17 -14.97 -13.70
CA LYS A 121 -6.75 -15.46 -15.03
C LYS A 121 -7.83 -15.28 -16.13
N GLU A 122 -9.09 -15.08 -15.75
CA GLU A 122 -10.21 -14.81 -16.67
C GLU A 122 -10.10 -13.44 -17.38
N ASN A 123 -9.42 -12.46 -16.79
CA ASN A 123 -9.20 -11.15 -17.42
C ASN A 123 -8.12 -11.15 -18.52
N GLU A 124 -7.35 -12.24 -18.67
CA GLU A 124 -6.41 -12.39 -19.80
C GLU A 124 -7.12 -12.76 -21.12
N LEU A 125 -8.30 -13.40 -21.06
CA LEU A 125 -9.08 -13.73 -22.27
C LEU A 125 -9.88 -12.54 -22.80
N SER A 126 -10.40 -11.68 -21.90
CA SER A 126 -11.16 -10.48 -22.29
C SER A 126 -10.26 -9.42 -22.96
N THR A 127 -9.01 -9.28 -22.49
CA THR A 127 -8.04 -8.32 -23.04
C THR A 127 -7.40 -8.75 -24.37
N LYS A 128 -7.60 -10.01 -24.79
CA LYS A 128 -7.13 -10.53 -26.09
C LYS A 128 -8.20 -10.58 -27.17
N GLY A 129 -9.40 -10.05 -26.94
CA GLY A 129 -10.41 -9.87 -27.98
C GLY A 129 -10.86 -11.16 -28.66
N LEU A 130 -10.74 -12.31 -28.01
CA LEU A 130 -11.27 -13.58 -28.52
C LEU A 130 -12.65 -13.82 -27.90
N PRO A 131 -13.70 -13.97 -28.72
CA PRO A 131 -15.06 -14.18 -28.22
C PRO A 131 -15.17 -15.54 -27.53
N ILE A 132 -16.04 -15.58 -26.52
CA ILE A 132 -16.53 -16.80 -25.86
C ILE A 132 -17.23 -17.68 -26.90
#